data_AF-A0AAV5LDF8-F1
#
_entry.id   AF-A0AAV5LDF8-F1
#
_cell.length_a   1.000
_cell.length_b   1.000
_cell.length_c   1.000
_cell.angle_alpha   90.00
_cell.angle_beta   90.00
_cell.angle_gamma   90.00
#
_symmetry.space_group_name_H-M   'P 1'
#
loop_
_entity.id
_entity.type
_entity.pdbx_description
1 polymer ?
#
loop_
_entity_poly.entity_id
_entity_poly.type
_entity_poly.pdbx_seq_one_letter_code
_entity_poly.pdbx_strand_id
1 'polypeptide(L)'
;MNQPLVYHNYSRLVSSGEENDSLIGEFYGTYDLDANLSKGVGNNSFFSVSWHKNISTGSWIFSHRLTTSAKYPWLMLYLRADATEGFNGGYHYNGRGIMHKLPESPNFWVKLTLDIKHGGGSNSQFYLVDIGSCWKNNGEPCDGDVLTDVTRYSEMIINPATTSWCRPDNLVSCPPYHISPTGEIIYRNDTKHFPYSAYHLYCSPGNAKYFEKPYDICDPYSNPQAQELVQILPHPEWAIHGYPEKKGDGWIGDSRTWELDVGALSSRLYFYQDPGTKPARRIWSSINVGTEIYVSQAGETAEWTVSDFDVLVSGEATPKGKGSY
;
A
#
# COMPACT_ATOMS: atom_id res chain seq x y z
N MET A 1 -16.19 13.25 8.39
CA MET A 1 -14.94 13.97 8.62
C MET A 1 -14.99 15.31 7.92
N ASN A 2 -14.45 16.37 8.52
CA ASN A 2 -14.20 17.62 7.82
C ASN A 2 -12.98 17.46 6.90
N GLN A 3 -12.91 18.27 5.84
CA GLN A 3 -11.69 18.36 5.03
C GLN A 3 -10.57 19.03 5.86
N PRO A 4 -9.31 18.58 5.76
CA PRO A 4 -8.21 19.17 6.50
C PRO A 4 -7.84 20.57 5.98
N LEU A 5 -7.15 21.34 6.82
CA LEU A 5 -6.38 22.49 6.36
C LEU A 5 -5.14 21.97 5.63
N VAL A 6 -4.95 22.36 4.36
CA VAL A 6 -3.80 21.98 3.54
C VAL A 6 -3.06 23.23 3.09
N TYR A 7 -1.77 23.25 3.37
CA TYR A 7 -0.84 24.28 2.94
C TYR A 7 0.13 23.68 1.92
N HIS A 8 0.44 24.46 0.89
CA HIS A 8 1.31 24.04 -0.20
C HIS A 8 2.46 25.03 -0.37
N ASN A 9 3.66 24.54 -0.11
CA ASN A 9 4.90 25.17 -0.50
C ASN A 9 5.27 24.65 -1.89
N TYR A 10 4.91 25.41 -2.92
CA TYR A 10 5.13 25.03 -4.31
C TYR A 10 6.58 24.69 -4.59
N SER A 11 6.77 23.76 -5.53
CA SER A 11 8.08 23.34 -6.00
C SER A 11 8.92 24.54 -6.46
N ARG A 12 10.12 24.67 -5.90
CA ARG A 12 11.10 25.72 -6.25
C ARG A 12 12.49 25.13 -6.42
N LEU A 13 13.24 25.71 -7.34
CA LEU A 13 14.67 25.43 -7.47
C LEU A 13 15.41 26.13 -6.33
N VAL A 14 16.33 25.41 -5.70
CA VAL A 14 17.24 25.93 -4.69
C VAL A 14 18.66 25.61 -5.13
N SER A 15 19.44 26.66 -5.31
CA SER A 15 20.87 26.59 -5.62
C SER A 15 21.65 26.81 -4.34
N SER A 16 22.45 25.83 -3.91
CA SER A 16 23.33 25.95 -2.76
C SER A 16 24.78 26.25 -3.19
N GLY A 17 25.01 27.47 -3.71
CA GLY A 17 26.37 27.94 -4.04
C GLY A 17 27.10 27.07 -5.08
N GLU A 18 28.27 26.53 -4.73
CA GLU A 18 29.09 25.66 -5.59
C GLU A 18 28.52 24.23 -5.79
N GLU A 19 27.40 23.88 -5.13
CA GLU A 19 26.74 22.58 -5.29
C GLU A 19 25.41 22.65 -6.07
N ASN A 20 25.15 21.53 -6.76
CA ASN A 20 24.08 21.28 -7.72
C ASN A 20 22.69 21.81 -7.32
N ASP A 21 21.99 22.36 -8.30
CA ASP A 21 20.59 22.75 -8.18
C ASP A 21 19.72 21.57 -7.69
N SER A 22 18.77 21.87 -6.80
CA SER A 22 17.79 20.91 -6.29
C SER A 22 16.37 21.45 -6.43
N LEU A 23 15.41 20.58 -6.74
CA LEU A 23 13.98 20.95 -6.74
C LEU A 23 13.35 20.50 -5.43
N ILE A 24 12.79 21.43 -4.66
CA ILE A 24 12.14 21.14 -3.38
C ILE A 24 10.71 21.64 -3.35
N GLY A 25 9.85 20.98 -2.57
CA GLY A 25 8.51 21.45 -2.27
C GLY A 25 7.88 20.64 -1.13
N GLU A 26 6.70 21.04 -0.68
CA GLU A 26 6.05 20.43 0.48
C GLU A 26 4.54 20.67 0.51
N PHE A 27 3.80 19.65 0.93
CA PHE A 27 2.46 19.78 1.49
C PHE A 27 2.52 19.56 3.00
N TYR A 28 1.76 20.33 3.76
CA TYR A 28 1.55 20.07 5.18
C TYR A 28 0.18 20.55 5.63
N GLY A 29 -0.29 20.06 6.77
CA GLY A 29 -1.64 20.38 7.22
C GLY A 29 -2.06 19.70 8.49
N THR A 30 -3.35 19.87 8.81
CA THR A 30 -3.98 19.35 10.03
C THR A 30 -5.47 19.17 9.80
N TYR A 31 -6.07 18.17 10.45
CA TYR A 31 -7.52 18.00 10.52
C TYR A 31 -8.13 18.84 11.68
N ASP A 32 -7.33 19.29 12.63
CA ASP A 32 -7.76 20.15 13.72
C ASP A 32 -7.88 21.60 13.21
N LEU A 33 -9.08 21.98 12.75
CA LEU A 33 -9.35 23.28 12.09
C LEU A 33 -9.12 24.50 12.98
N ASP A 34 -9.13 24.30 14.30
CA ASP A 34 -8.83 25.30 15.34
C ASP A 34 -7.34 25.37 15.70
N ALA A 35 -6.50 24.52 15.10
CA ALA A 35 -5.06 24.50 15.36
C ALA A 35 -4.37 25.75 14.82
N ASN A 36 -3.43 26.27 15.62
CA ASN A 36 -2.54 27.34 15.19
C ASN A 36 -1.12 26.80 14.93
N LEU A 37 -0.87 26.36 13.70
CA LEU A 37 0.40 25.76 13.29
C LEU A 37 1.61 26.71 13.43
N SER A 38 1.39 28.04 13.48
CA SER A 38 2.49 29.01 13.73
C SER A 38 3.11 28.88 15.13
N LYS A 39 2.42 28.24 16.07
CA LYS A 39 2.89 27.95 17.43
C LYS A 39 3.45 26.54 17.57
N GLY A 40 3.59 25.81 16.46
CA GLY A 40 3.93 24.39 16.42
C GLY A 40 2.70 23.47 16.40
N VAL A 41 2.96 22.17 16.25
CA VAL A 41 1.91 21.14 16.11
C VAL A 41 1.16 20.90 17.43
N GLY A 42 1.87 20.87 18.56
CA GLY A 42 1.28 20.57 19.87
C GLY A 42 0.61 19.19 19.90
N ASN A 43 -0.63 19.14 20.39
CA ASN A 43 -1.44 17.90 20.45
C ASN A 43 -2.42 17.76 19.27
N ASN A 44 -2.24 18.57 18.22
CA ASN A 44 -3.09 18.53 17.04
C ASN A 44 -2.62 17.44 16.08
N SER A 45 -3.54 16.99 15.22
CA SER A 45 -3.19 16.14 14.09
C SER A 45 -2.27 16.92 13.16
N PHE A 46 -1.36 16.22 12.51
CA PHE A 46 -0.44 16.85 11.57
C PHE A 46 -0.05 15.87 10.49
N PHE A 47 0.06 16.36 9.27
CA PHE A 47 0.74 15.64 8.21
C PHE A 47 1.67 16.58 7.47
N SER A 48 2.78 16.04 6.97
CA SER A 48 3.62 16.72 5.99
C SER A 48 4.21 15.72 5.01
N VAL A 49 4.29 16.12 3.75
CA VAL A 49 5.01 15.42 2.69
C VAL A 49 5.89 16.44 2.00
N SER A 50 7.19 16.34 2.19
CA SER A 50 8.16 17.15 1.48
C SER A 50 8.91 16.31 0.45
N TRP A 51 9.29 16.93 -0.66
CA TRP A 51 10.06 16.28 -1.71
C TRP A 51 11.32 17.06 -2.02
N HIS A 52 12.38 16.32 -2.30
CA HIS A 52 13.65 16.83 -2.79
C HIS A 52 14.08 15.99 -3.99
N LYS A 53 14.35 16.65 -5.12
CA LYS A 53 14.97 16.01 -6.28
C LYS A 53 16.46 16.32 -6.30
N ASN A 54 17.27 15.27 -6.24
CA ASN A 54 18.67 15.38 -6.58
C ASN A 54 18.80 15.39 -8.11
N ILE A 55 19.10 16.54 -8.69
CA ILE A 55 19.19 16.69 -10.16
C ILE A 55 20.36 15.87 -10.74
N SER A 56 21.42 15.65 -9.97
CA SER A 56 22.59 14.89 -10.44
C SER A 56 22.33 13.39 -10.57
N THR A 57 21.55 12.80 -9.66
CA THR A 57 21.20 11.37 -9.69
C THR A 57 19.85 11.12 -10.36
N GLY A 58 19.01 12.15 -10.48
CA GLY A 58 17.63 12.06 -10.97
C GLY A 58 16.63 11.52 -9.95
N SER A 59 17.10 11.03 -8.79
CA SER A 59 16.26 10.42 -7.76
C SER A 59 15.48 11.46 -6.96
N TRP A 60 14.27 11.08 -6.58
CA TRP A 60 13.40 11.86 -5.69
C TRP A 60 13.43 11.24 -4.31
N ILE A 61 13.46 12.09 -3.28
CA ILE A 61 13.33 11.71 -1.88
C ILE A 61 12.06 12.37 -1.35
N PHE A 62 11.11 11.56 -0.90
CA PHE A 62 9.87 12.00 -0.27
C PHE A 62 9.96 11.75 1.22
N SER A 63 9.88 12.81 2.03
CA SER A 63 9.85 12.72 3.49
C SER A 63 8.43 12.92 4.00
N HIS A 64 7.98 11.99 4.83
CA HIS A 64 6.62 11.95 5.35
C HIS A 64 6.64 12.07 6.86
N ARG A 65 5.64 12.78 7.38
CA ARG A 65 5.28 12.77 8.80
C ARG A 65 3.77 12.70 8.91
N LEU A 66 3.29 11.85 9.80
CA LEU A 66 1.89 11.74 10.18
C LEU A 66 1.79 11.74 11.70
N THR A 67 0.87 12.51 12.25
CA THR A 67 0.61 12.59 13.68
C THR A 67 -0.89 12.61 13.92
N THR A 68 -1.39 11.70 14.76
CA THR A 68 -2.78 11.66 15.18
C THR A 68 -3.05 12.58 16.37
N SER A 69 -4.32 12.91 16.58
CA SER A 69 -4.78 13.63 17.77
C SER A 69 -5.94 12.90 18.44
N ALA A 70 -6.34 13.35 19.62
CA ALA A 70 -7.51 12.79 20.29
C ALA A 70 -8.80 12.96 19.46
N LYS A 71 -8.92 14.03 18.65
CA LYS A 71 -10.05 14.24 17.74
C LYS A 71 -9.96 13.39 16.47
N TYR A 72 -8.74 13.11 16.01
CA TYR A 72 -8.45 12.33 14.82
C TYR A 72 -7.46 11.20 15.14
N PRO A 73 -7.92 10.16 15.87
CA PRO A 73 -7.07 9.10 16.37
C PRO A 73 -6.73 8.04 15.31
N TRP A 74 -7.39 8.11 14.15
CA TRP A 74 -7.15 7.22 13.01
C TRP A 74 -6.90 8.06 11.77
N LEU A 75 -5.67 7.98 11.24
CA LEU A 75 -5.25 8.69 10.03
C LEU A 75 -4.35 7.80 9.17
N MET A 76 -4.37 8.06 7.87
CA MET A 76 -3.55 7.39 6.87
C MET A 76 -2.77 8.41 6.05
N LEU A 77 -1.53 8.07 5.68
CA LEU A 77 -0.75 8.85 4.74
C LEU A 77 0.14 7.92 3.91
N TYR A 78 -0.03 8.00 2.59
CA TYR A 78 0.69 7.18 1.62
C TYR A 78 1.34 8.04 0.55
N LEU A 79 2.54 7.63 0.12
CA LEU A 79 3.01 7.94 -1.23
C LEU A 79 2.32 6.97 -2.18
N ARG A 80 1.48 7.50 -3.08
CA ARG A 80 0.72 6.71 -4.05
C ARG A 80 1.30 6.92 -5.45
N ALA A 81 1.61 5.82 -6.13
CA ALA A 81 1.78 5.76 -7.57
C ALA A 81 0.47 5.25 -8.19
N ASP A 82 -0.25 6.11 -8.90
CA ASP A 82 -1.53 5.77 -9.55
C ASP A 82 -1.49 5.93 -11.07
N ALA A 83 -2.53 5.40 -11.71
CA ALA A 83 -2.82 5.62 -13.12
C ALA A 83 -3.09 7.10 -13.41
N THR A 84 -2.69 7.58 -14.59
CA THR A 84 -3.03 8.93 -15.05
C THR A 84 -4.50 9.09 -15.44
N GLU A 85 -5.21 7.99 -15.68
CA GLU A 85 -6.61 7.98 -16.13
C GLU A 85 -7.35 6.74 -15.59
N GLY A 86 -8.67 6.86 -15.42
CA GLY A 86 -9.54 5.73 -15.08
C GLY A 86 -9.70 5.49 -13.57
N PHE A 87 -10.26 4.33 -13.24
CA PHE A 87 -10.72 3.97 -11.90
C PHE A 87 -9.56 3.65 -10.95
N ASN A 88 -9.49 4.33 -9.81
CA ASN A 88 -8.41 4.19 -8.84
C ASN A 88 -8.92 3.51 -7.57
N GLY A 89 -8.84 2.16 -7.51
CA GLY A 89 -9.10 1.41 -6.27
C GLY A 89 -10.40 1.77 -5.52
N GLY A 90 -11.54 1.86 -6.22
CA GLY A 90 -12.84 2.19 -5.62
C GLY A 90 -13.24 3.66 -5.70
N TYR A 91 -12.31 4.53 -6.11
CA TYR A 91 -12.54 5.95 -6.22
C TYR A 91 -12.82 6.37 -7.68
N HIS A 92 -14.00 6.97 -7.90
CA HIS A 92 -14.54 7.35 -9.21
C HIS A 92 -13.99 8.68 -9.74
N TYR A 93 -12.68 8.92 -9.62
CA TYR A 93 -12.04 10.13 -10.17
C TYR A 93 -10.75 9.80 -10.91
N ASN A 94 -10.46 10.56 -11.96
CA ASN A 94 -9.19 10.44 -12.68
C ASN A 94 -8.03 10.86 -11.76
N GLY A 95 -7.03 10.00 -11.69
CA GLY A 95 -5.75 10.31 -11.06
C GLY A 95 -4.97 11.39 -11.81
N ARG A 96 -3.87 11.84 -11.21
CA ARG A 96 -2.82 12.62 -11.90
C ARG A 96 -1.49 11.88 -11.79
N GLY A 97 -1.57 10.56 -11.74
CA GLY A 97 -0.55 9.71 -11.19
C GLY A 97 0.75 9.65 -11.96
N ILE A 98 1.70 8.95 -11.37
CA ILE A 98 3.07 8.86 -11.88
C ILE A 98 3.29 7.66 -12.80
N MET A 99 2.33 6.72 -12.88
CA MET A 99 2.46 5.53 -13.73
C MET A 99 2.02 5.82 -15.16
N HIS A 100 2.93 5.65 -16.11
CA HIS A 100 2.64 5.77 -17.55
C HIS A 100 1.88 4.56 -18.13
N LYS A 101 1.92 3.42 -17.44
CA LYS A 101 1.29 2.17 -17.84
C LYS A 101 0.87 1.40 -16.61
N LEU A 102 -0.29 0.75 -16.68
CA LEU A 102 -0.77 -0.11 -15.61
C LEU A 102 0.03 -1.42 -15.55
N PRO A 103 0.63 -1.77 -14.39
CA PRO A 103 1.22 -3.08 -14.18
C PRO A 103 0.16 -4.18 -14.13
N GLU A 104 0.50 -5.35 -14.67
CA GLU A 104 -0.35 -6.54 -14.65
C GLU A 104 0.44 -7.73 -14.09
N SER A 105 -0.12 -8.44 -13.12
CA SER A 105 0.50 -9.66 -12.59
C SER A 105 0.54 -10.76 -13.66
N PRO A 106 1.62 -11.56 -13.73
CA PRO A 106 2.74 -11.59 -12.80
C PRO A 106 3.93 -10.68 -13.18
N ASN A 107 3.81 -9.80 -14.18
CA ASN A 107 4.95 -9.29 -14.94
C ASN A 107 5.41 -7.88 -14.54
N PHE A 108 5.58 -7.62 -13.24
CA PHE A 108 6.11 -6.32 -12.80
C PHE A 108 6.81 -6.37 -11.43
N TRP A 109 7.76 -5.45 -11.26
CA TRP A 109 8.54 -5.26 -10.04
C TRP A 109 8.35 -3.86 -9.51
N VAL A 110 8.55 -3.71 -8.20
CA VAL A 110 8.63 -2.41 -7.55
C VAL A 110 9.97 -2.31 -6.86
N LYS A 111 10.73 -1.28 -7.20
CA LYS A 111 11.95 -0.90 -6.50
C LYS A 111 11.67 0.32 -5.64
N LEU A 112 12.15 0.33 -4.40
CA LEU A 112 12.12 1.52 -3.55
C LEU A 112 13.17 1.42 -2.45
N THR A 113 13.66 2.55 -1.98
CA THR A 113 14.41 2.68 -0.74
C THR A 113 13.47 3.22 0.34
N LEU A 114 13.37 2.50 1.46
CA LEU A 114 12.52 2.87 2.59
C LEU A 114 13.39 3.07 3.84
N ASP A 115 13.17 4.20 4.53
CA ASP A 115 13.74 4.47 5.85
C ASP A 115 12.64 4.92 6.79
N ILE A 116 12.36 4.12 7.82
CA ILE A 116 11.35 4.44 8.84
C ILE A 116 12.06 4.97 10.07
N LYS A 117 11.76 6.22 10.41
CA LYS A 117 12.34 6.93 11.56
C LYS A 117 11.47 6.75 12.81
N HIS A 118 10.16 6.82 12.62
CA HIS A 118 9.15 6.62 13.66
C HIS A 118 7.96 5.84 13.11
N GLY A 119 7.43 4.89 13.88
CA GLY A 119 6.50 3.86 13.38
C GLY A 119 5.01 4.12 13.59
N GLY A 120 4.58 5.16 14.32
CA GLY A 120 3.15 5.43 14.56
C GLY A 120 2.49 4.52 15.61
N GLY A 121 3.27 3.98 16.56
CA GLY A 121 2.77 3.14 17.65
C GLY A 121 2.71 1.64 17.33
N SER A 122 2.30 0.83 18.30
CA SER A 122 2.23 -0.63 18.16
C SER A 122 1.06 -1.12 17.30
N ASN A 123 0.05 -0.28 17.12
CA ASN A 123 -1.17 -0.60 16.38
C ASN A 123 -1.13 -0.10 14.93
N SER A 124 -0.10 0.64 14.53
CA SER A 124 0.01 1.10 13.15
C SER A 124 0.20 -0.08 12.20
N GLN A 125 -0.40 0.04 11.04
CA GLN A 125 -0.09 -0.80 9.89
C GLN A 125 0.75 0.06 8.95
N PHE A 126 2.03 -0.30 8.82
CA PHE A 126 2.92 0.33 7.86
C PHE A 126 3.06 -0.61 6.68
N TYR A 127 2.60 -0.16 5.52
CA TYR A 127 2.62 -0.92 4.28
C TYR A 127 3.94 -0.65 3.56
N LEU A 128 4.78 -1.70 3.45
CA LEU A 128 5.94 -1.67 2.56
C LEU A 128 5.48 -1.50 1.10
N VAL A 129 4.43 -2.23 0.75
CA VAL A 129 3.69 -2.03 -0.49
C VAL A 129 2.22 -2.39 -0.22
N ASP A 130 1.33 -1.56 -0.70
CA ASP A 130 -0.10 -1.80 -0.81
C ASP A 130 -0.48 -1.58 -2.28
N ILE A 131 -0.97 -2.62 -2.96
CA ILE A 131 -1.44 -2.52 -4.34
C ILE A 131 -2.96 -2.60 -4.39
N GLY A 132 -3.57 -1.64 -5.09
CA GLY A 132 -5.02 -1.53 -5.23
C GLY A 132 -5.48 -1.68 -6.67
N SER A 133 -6.62 -2.34 -6.86
CA SER A 133 -7.24 -2.57 -8.18
C SER A 133 -8.76 -2.73 -8.05
N CYS A 134 -9.44 -2.95 -9.17
CA CYS A 134 -10.86 -3.27 -9.23
C CYS A 134 -11.16 -4.29 -10.34
N TRP A 135 -11.92 -5.34 -10.00
CA TRP A 135 -12.59 -6.21 -10.97
C TRP A 135 -13.87 -6.80 -10.39
N LYS A 136 -14.74 -7.36 -11.21
CA LYS A 136 -15.98 -8.00 -10.78
C LYS A 136 -15.73 -9.45 -10.36
N ASN A 137 -16.62 -10.02 -9.55
CA ASN A 137 -16.53 -11.43 -9.13
C ASN A 137 -16.62 -12.43 -10.29
N ASN A 138 -17.12 -12.01 -11.46
CA ASN A 138 -17.16 -12.82 -12.69
C ASN A 138 -15.92 -12.63 -13.59
N GLY A 139 -14.93 -11.84 -13.15
CA GLY A 139 -13.64 -11.62 -13.82
C GLY A 139 -13.65 -10.52 -14.87
N GLU A 140 -14.79 -9.86 -15.07
CA GLU A 140 -14.86 -8.67 -15.92
C GLU A 140 -14.18 -7.47 -15.23
N PRO A 141 -13.63 -6.52 -16.00
CA PRO A 141 -13.17 -5.25 -15.45
C PRO A 141 -14.31 -4.50 -14.76
N CYS A 142 -13.97 -3.66 -13.77
CA CYS A 142 -14.93 -2.73 -13.20
C CYS A 142 -15.38 -1.68 -14.22
N ASP A 143 -16.63 -1.27 -14.11
CA ASP A 143 -17.28 -0.30 -15.02
C ASP A 143 -17.98 0.85 -14.28
N GLY A 144 -17.83 0.93 -12.95
CA GLY A 144 -18.45 1.92 -12.09
C GLY A 144 -19.75 1.46 -11.45
N ASP A 145 -20.20 0.22 -11.70
CA ASP A 145 -21.38 -0.35 -11.05
C ASP A 145 -21.09 -0.72 -9.59
N VAL A 146 -21.56 0.11 -8.68
CA VAL A 146 -21.39 -0.05 -7.22
C VAL A 146 -21.92 -1.37 -6.66
N LEU A 147 -22.77 -2.10 -7.38
CA LEU A 147 -23.32 -3.38 -6.94
C LEU A 147 -22.40 -4.56 -7.33
N THR A 148 -21.73 -4.47 -8.47
CA THR A 148 -20.97 -5.59 -9.04
C THR A 148 -19.45 -5.39 -8.99
N ASP A 149 -18.99 -4.14 -8.96
CA ASP A 149 -17.59 -3.79 -8.79
C ASP A 149 -17.08 -4.20 -7.41
N VAL A 150 -15.84 -4.67 -7.38
CA VAL A 150 -15.14 -5.05 -6.14
C VAL A 150 -13.75 -4.46 -6.17
N THR A 151 -13.46 -3.62 -5.19
CA THR A 151 -12.12 -3.08 -4.97
C THR A 151 -11.26 -4.11 -4.25
N ARG A 152 -10.02 -4.29 -4.69
CA ARG A 152 -9.12 -5.31 -4.15
C ARG A 152 -7.77 -4.77 -3.78
N TYR A 153 -7.28 -5.23 -2.64
CA TYR A 153 -5.99 -4.83 -2.09
C TYR A 153 -5.12 -6.02 -1.73
N SER A 154 -3.81 -5.87 -1.94
CA SER A 154 -2.78 -6.77 -1.43
C SER A 154 -1.75 -5.94 -0.69
N GLU A 155 -1.58 -6.20 0.59
CA GLU A 155 -0.90 -5.30 1.52
C GLU A 155 0.16 -6.04 2.34
N MET A 156 1.42 -5.57 2.30
CA MET A 156 2.49 -6.10 3.14
C MET A 156 2.73 -5.19 4.36
N ILE A 157 2.31 -5.65 5.55
CA ILE A 157 2.50 -4.91 6.80
C ILE A 157 3.85 -5.25 7.41
N ILE A 158 4.72 -4.26 7.64
CA ILE A 158 6.08 -4.47 8.17
C ILE A 158 6.30 -4.02 9.62
N ASN A 159 5.27 -3.49 10.29
CA ASN A 159 5.37 -3.22 11.73
C ASN A 159 5.54 -4.55 12.50
N PRO A 160 6.67 -4.76 13.20
CA PRO A 160 6.95 -6.03 13.89
C PRO A 160 5.96 -6.32 15.03
N ALA A 161 5.28 -5.29 15.55
CA ALA A 161 4.25 -5.44 16.58
C ALA A 161 2.96 -6.07 16.02
N THR A 162 2.74 -6.04 14.70
CA THR A 162 1.54 -6.61 14.08
C THR A 162 1.51 -8.14 14.29
N THR A 163 0.42 -8.61 14.87
CA THR A 163 0.16 -10.03 15.08
C THR A 163 -0.73 -10.59 13.98
N SER A 164 -0.59 -11.87 13.65
CA SER A 164 -1.47 -12.53 12.70
C SER A 164 -2.87 -12.75 13.28
N TRP A 165 -3.91 -12.32 12.55
CA TRP A 165 -5.31 -12.68 12.85
C TRP A 165 -5.70 -14.01 12.20
N CYS A 166 -5.12 -14.33 11.05
CA CYS A 166 -5.19 -15.64 10.44
C CYS A 166 -4.45 -16.69 11.28
N ARG A 167 -5.18 -17.55 12.00
CA ARG A 167 -4.59 -18.56 12.88
C ARG A 167 -5.30 -19.90 12.75
N PRO A 168 -4.66 -21.02 13.16
CA PRO A 168 -5.30 -22.34 13.13
C PRO A 168 -6.65 -22.39 13.88
N ASP A 169 -6.81 -21.56 14.92
CA ASP A 169 -8.01 -21.43 15.73
C ASP A 169 -8.95 -20.29 15.28
N ASN A 170 -8.56 -19.51 14.27
CA ASN A 170 -9.30 -18.38 13.73
C ASN A 170 -9.26 -18.35 12.20
N LEU A 171 -9.85 -19.36 11.57
CA LEU A 171 -9.85 -19.55 10.11
C LEU A 171 -10.65 -18.50 9.34
N VAL A 172 -11.53 -17.76 10.03
CA VAL A 172 -12.39 -16.72 9.43
C VAL A 172 -11.57 -15.59 8.79
N SER A 173 -10.38 -15.31 9.36
CA SER A 173 -9.44 -14.29 8.90
C SER A 173 -8.37 -14.85 7.95
N CYS A 174 -8.50 -16.11 7.52
CA CYS A 174 -7.53 -16.77 6.62
C CYS A 174 -8.10 -16.94 5.22
N PRO A 175 -7.27 -16.79 4.16
CA PRO A 175 -7.71 -17.12 2.82
C PRO A 175 -8.02 -18.62 2.73
N PRO A 176 -9.00 -19.04 1.91
CA PRO A 176 -9.40 -20.44 1.76
C PRO A 176 -8.25 -21.42 1.50
N TYR A 177 -7.27 -20.98 0.71
CA TYR A 177 -6.05 -21.72 0.46
C TYR A 177 -4.86 -20.79 0.21
N HIS A 178 -3.68 -21.36 0.34
CA HIS A 178 -2.39 -20.79 0.01
C HIS A 178 -1.81 -21.52 -1.21
N ILE A 179 -1.13 -20.81 -2.11
CA ILE A 179 -0.37 -21.40 -3.21
C ILE A 179 1.12 -21.29 -2.85
N SER A 180 1.78 -22.43 -2.63
CA SER A 180 3.20 -22.53 -2.27
C SER A 180 4.13 -22.06 -3.40
N PRO A 181 5.46 -21.92 -3.16
CA PRO A 181 6.39 -21.49 -4.20
C PRO A 181 6.52 -22.48 -5.34
N THR A 182 6.18 -23.75 -5.10
CA THR A 182 6.14 -24.80 -6.11
C THR A 182 4.78 -24.92 -6.81
N GLY A 183 3.80 -24.08 -6.43
CA GLY A 183 2.44 -24.09 -6.99
C GLY A 183 1.47 -25.03 -6.30
N GLU A 184 1.85 -25.64 -5.16
CA GLU A 184 0.98 -26.53 -4.40
C GLU A 184 -0.13 -25.74 -3.70
N ILE A 185 -1.37 -26.22 -3.80
CA ILE A 185 -2.52 -25.65 -3.08
C ILE A 185 -2.60 -26.28 -1.70
N ILE A 186 -2.43 -25.46 -0.67
CA ILE A 186 -2.54 -25.85 0.74
C ILE A 186 -3.78 -25.18 1.32
N TYR A 187 -4.78 -25.97 1.69
CA TYR A 187 -6.03 -25.45 2.25
C TYR A 187 -5.84 -25.00 3.70
N ARG A 188 -6.56 -23.95 4.13
CA ARG A 188 -6.50 -23.42 5.51
C ARG A 188 -6.94 -24.40 6.60
N ASN A 189 -7.51 -25.56 6.25
CA ASN A 189 -7.83 -26.62 7.19
C ASN A 189 -6.65 -27.59 7.41
N ASP A 190 -5.64 -27.57 6.53
CA ASP A 190 -4.38 -28.27 6.75
C ASP A 190 -3.51 -27.46 7.72
N THR A 191 -3.85 -27.58 9.00
CA THR A 191 -3.19 -26.85 10.08
C THR A 191 -1.70 -27.12 10.21
N LYS A 192 -1.18 -28.19 9.59
CA LYS A 192 0.24 -28.56 9.66
C LYS A 192 1.09 -27.84 8.62
N HIS A 193 0.51 -27.54 7.45
CA HIS A 193 1.28 -27.00 6.32
C HIS A 193 0.86 -25.59 5.92
N PHE A 194 -0.35 -25.14 6.27
CA PHE A 194 -0.79 -23.80 5.93
C PHE A 194 0.04 -22.73 6.66
N PRO A 195 0.62 -21.74 5.96
CA PRO A 195 1.53 -20.77 6.57
C PRO A 195 0.75 -19.63 7.24
N TYR A 196 0.02 -19.91 8.33
CA TYR A 196 -0.82 -18.92 9.04
C TYR A 196 -0.07 -17.63 9.39
N SER A 197 1.17 -17.74 9.87
CA SER A 197 2.01 -16.60 10.24
C SER A 197 2.38 -15.68 9.08
N ALA A 198 2.23 -16.13 7.84
CA ALA A 198 2.49 -15.34 6.64
C ALA A 198 1.36 -14.36 6.31
N TYR A 199 0.18 -14.55 6.90
CA TYR A 199 -1.01 -13.74 6.68
C TYR A 199 -1.38 -12.96 7.94
N HIS A 200 -1.75 -11.70 7.79
CA HIS A 200 -2.41 -10.95 8.86
C HIS A 200 -3.92 -11.21 8.80
N LEU A 201 -4.55 -10.87 7.69
CA LEU A 201 -6.00 -10.89 7.49
C LEU A 201 -6.33 -11.20 6.03
N TYR A 202 -7.37 -11.99 5.83
CA TYR A 202 -8.15 -12.06 4.61
C TYR A 202 -9.60 -11.71 4.94
N CYS A 203 -10.21 -10.82 4.16
CA CYS A 203 -11.65 -10.57 4.20
C CYS A 203 -12.22 -10.64 2.77
N SER A 204 -13.37 -11.29 2.65
CA SER A 204 -14.04 -11.56 1.38
C SER A 204 -14.89 -10.38 0.91
N PRO A 205 -15.19 -10.30 -0.40
CA PRO A 205 -16.05 -9.24 -0.91
C PRO A 205 -17.50 -9.42 -0.48
N GLY A 206 -18.13 -8.35 -0.01
CA GLY A 206 -19.50 -8.38 0.52
C GLY A 206 -20.57 -8.80 -0.49
N ASN A 207 -20.27 -8.73 -1.79
CA ASN A 207 -21.15 -9.13 -2.90
C ASN A 207 -20.81 -10.50 -3.50
N ALA A 208 -19.98 -11.32 -2.83
CA ALA A 208 -19.70 -12.69 -3.27
C ALA A 208 -20.96 -13.57 -3.17
N LYS A 209 -21.11 -14.53 -4.09
CA LYS A 209 -22.26 -15.45 -4.11
C LYS A 209 -21.96 -16.81 -3.47
N TYR A 210 -20.70 -17.22 -3.46
CA TYR A 210 -20.27 -18.59 -3.14
C TYR A 210 -19.15 -18.59 -2.10
N PHE A 211 -19.36 -17.92 -0.97
CA PHE A 211 -18.38 -17.88 0.10
C PHE A 211 -18.04 -19.28 0.63
N GLU A 212 -16.75 -19.55 0.84
CA GLU A 212 -16.30 -20.73 1.56
C GLU A 212 -16.30 -20.46 3.07
N LYS A 213 -17.18 -21.13 3.82
CA LYS A 213 -17.24 -20.99 5.29
C LYS A 213 -16.04 -21.66 5.98
N PRO A 214 -15.49 -21.06 7.05
CA PRO A 214 -15.85 -19.75 7.62
C PRO A 214 -15.29 -18.58 6.81
N TYR A 215 -15.95 -17.43 6.83
CA TYR A 215 -15.49 -16.21 6.15
C TYR A 215 -15.89 -14.97 6.94
N ASP A 216 -15.12 -13.90 6.76
CA ASP A 216 -15.51 -12.55 7.15
C ASP A 216 -15.64 -11.67 5.91
N ILE A 217 -16.40 -10.59 6.01
CA ILE A 217 -16.50 -9.56 4.96
C ILE A 217 -15.71 -8.34 5.38
N CYS A 218 -15.10 -7.65 4.42
CA CYS A 218 -14.37 -6.42 4.73
C CYS A 218 -15.33 -5.35 5.28
N ASP A 219 -14.81 -4.51 6.18
CA ASP A 219 -15.60 -3.49 6.88
C ASP A 219 -16.23 -2.48 5.88
N PRO A 220 -17.57 -2.38 5.82
CA PRO A 220 -18.24 -1.46 4.91
C PRO A 220 -18.11 0.01 5.31
N TYR A 221 -17.64 0.32 6.53
CA TYR A 221 -17.44 1.70 6.95
C TYR A 221 -16.28 2.36 6.18
N SER A 222 -15.24 1.59 5.87
CA SER A 222 -14.02 2.08 5.25
C SER A 222 -14.18 2.35 3.73
N ASN A 223 -15.09 1.65 3.06
CA ASN A 223 -15.46 1.89 1.67
C ASN A 223 -16.93 1.52 1.41
N PRO A 224 -17.72 2.40 0.77
CA PRO A 224 -19.12 2.10 0.45
C PRO A 224 -19.29 0.98 -0.59
N GLN A 225 -18.25 0.61 -1.34
CA GLN A 225 -18.26 -0.48 -2.33
C GLN A 225 -17.73 -1.79 -1.73
N ALA A 226 -18.08 -2.92 -2.33
CA ALA A 226 -17.52 -4.21 -1.93
C ALA A 226 -15.99 -4.20 -2.03
N GLN A 227 -15.32 -4.67 -0.97
CA GLN A 227 -13.88 -4.76 -0.89
C GLN A 227 -13.43 -6.18 -0.60
N GLU A 228 -12.25 -6.55 -1.09
CA GLU A 228 -11.54 -7.74 -0.67
C GLU A 228 -10.07 -7.38 -0.35
N LEU A 229 -9.62 -7.78 0.83
CA LEU A 229 -8.27 -7.47 1.33
C LEU A 229 -7.49 -8.76 1.54
N VAL A 230 -6.24 -8.77 1.11
CA VAL A 230 -5.24 -9.76 1.49
C VAL A 230 -4.07 -9.04 2.15
N GLN A 231 -4.02 -9.10 3.48
CA GLN A 231 -2.94 -8.53 4.27
C GLN A 231 -1.94 -9.63 4.65
N ILE A 232 -0.68 -9.45 4.31
CA ILE A 232 0.42 -10.37 4.57
C ILE A 232 1.47 -9.76 5.51
N LEU A 233 2.25 -10.64 6.13
CA LEU A 233 3.29 -10.31 7.10
C LEU A 233 4.66 -10.84 6.64
N PRO A 234 5.78 -10.27 7.15
CA PRO A 234 7.12 -10.79 6.92
C PRO A 234 7.21 -12.29 7.20
N HIS A 235 7.62 -13.05 6.20
CA HIS A 235 7.67 -14.51 6.26
C HIS A 235 8.59 -15.09 5.16
N PRO A 236 9.28 -16.22 5.41
CA PRO A 236 10.14 -16.85 4.39
C PRO A 236 9.40 -17.25 3.11
N GLU A 237 8.09 -17.48 3.21
CA GLU A 237 7.21 -17.79 2.08
C GLU A 237 7.22 -16.69 1.00
N TRP A 238 7.48 -15.44 1.41
CA TRP A 238 7.49 -14.27 0.51
C TRP A 238 8.89 -13.85 0.08
N ALA A 239 9.94 -14.35 0.76
CA ALA A 239 11.33 -13.94 0.53
C ALA A 239 11.81 -14.20 -0.90
N ILE A 240 11.30 -15.25 -1.56
CA ILE A 240 11.59 -15.54 -2.97
C ILE A 240 11.19 -14.39 -3.92
N HIS A 241 10.24 -13.54 -3.52
CA HIS A 241 9.78 -12.37 -4.25
C HIS A 241 10.45 -11.06 -3.78
N GLY A 242 11.49 -11.15 -2.96
CA GLY A 242 12.22 -9.99 -2.41
C GLY A 242 11.57 -9.34 -1.19
N TYR A 243 10.46 -9.88 -0.68
CA TYR A 243 9.77 -9.35 0.49
C TYR A 243 10.48 -9.69 1.81
N PRO A 244 10.17 -8.98 2.92
CA PRO A 244 10.68 -9.27 4.26
C PRO A 244 10.57 -10.75 4.65
N GLU A 245 11.68 -11.37 5.05
CA GLU A 245 11.71 -12.77 5.46
C GLU A 245 11.25 -12.94 6.92
N LYS A 246 11.57 -11.96 7.78
CA LYS A 246 11.28 -12.00 9.21
C LYS A 246 10.77 -10.66 9.72
N LYS A 247 10.04 -10.69 10.84
CA LYS A 247 9.59 -9.47 11.52
C LYS A 247 10.78 -8.57 11.86
N GLY A 248 10.62 -7.28 11.58
CA GLY A 248 11.64 -6.26 11.81
C GLY A 248 12.51 -5.94 10.61
N ASP A 249 12.50 -6.77 9.56
CA ASP A 249 13.18 -6.46 8.31
C ASP A 249 12.59 -5.20 7.65
N GLY A 250 13.42 -4.20 7.39
CA GLY A 250 13.04 -2.91 6.83
C GLY A 250 12.29 -1.99 7.80
N TRP A 251 12.32 -2.29 9.10
CA TRP A 251 11.71 -1.47 10.14
C TRP A 251 12.68 -0.39 10.65
N ILE A 252 12.34 0.24 11.78
CA ILE A 252 13.11 1.33 12.39
C ILE A 252 14.56 0.92 12.62
N GLY A 253 15.50 1.70 12.07
CA GLY A 253 16.94 1.46 12.15
C GLY A 253 17.50 0.52 11.08
N ASP A 254 16.66 0.07 10.15
CA ASP A 254 17.00 -0.88 9.09
C ASP A 254 16.56 -0.34 7.72
N SER A 255 17.11 0.83 7.37
CA SER A 255 16.93 1.44 6.05
C SER A 255 17.48 0.55 4.96
N ARG A 256 16.69 0.31 3.91
CA ARG A 256 17.09 -0.57 2.81
C ARG A 256 16.38 -0.28 1.50
N THR A 257 17.03 -0.68 0.42
CA THR A 257 16.42 -0.76 -0.91
C THR A 257 15.82 -2.14 -1.11
N TRP A 258 14.55 -2.15 -1.49
CA TRP A 258 13.76 -3.32 -1.84
C TRP A 258 13.65 -3.45 -3.34
N GLU A 259 13.77 -4.68 -3.85
CA GLU A 259 13.41 -5.05 -5.22
C GLU A 259 12.36 -6.16 -5.11
N LEU A 260 11.10 -5.76 -5.22
CA LEU A 260 9.95 -6.62 -4.95
C LEU A 260 9.38 -7.15 -6.26
N ASP A 261 9.27 -8.46 -6.41
CA ASP A 261 8.47 -9.10 -7.47
C ASP A 261 6.98 -9.09 -7.09
N VAL A 262 6.43 -7.88 -7.13
CA VAL A 262 5.04 -7.61 -6.74
C VAL A 262 4.07 -8.36 -7.67
N GLY A 263 4.39 -8.46 -8.96
CA GLY A 263 3.61 -9.21 -9.93
C GLY A 263 3.53 -10.69 -9.58
N ALA A 264 4.67 -11.36 -9.40
CA ALA A 264 4.68 -12.79 -9.11
C ALA A 264 3.99 -13.10 -7.78
N LEU A 265 4.26 -12.35 -6.71
CA LEU A 265 3.61 -12.57 -5.41
C LEU A 265 2.09 -12.38 -5.51
N SER A 266 1.65 -11.24 -6.04
CA SER A 266 0.22 -10.91 -6.14
C SER A 266 -0.55 -11.87 -7.05
N SER A 267 0.12 -12.59 -7.97
CA SER A 267 -0.51 -13.66 -8.78
C SER A 267 -0.81 -14.94 -7.98
N ARG A 268 -0.07 -15.18 -6.90
CA ARG A 268 -0.20 -16.37 -6.03
C ARG A 268 -1.16 -16.16 -4.87
N LEU A 269 -1.47 -14.91 -4.53
CA LEU A 269 -2.45 -14.60 -3.49
C LEU A 269 -3.86 -14.98 -3.92
N TYR A 270 -4.65 -15.42 -2.94
CA TYR A 270 -6.06 -15.75 -3.12
C TYR A 270 -6.87 -14.46 -3.27
N PHE A 271 -7.65 -14.38 -4.35
CA PHE A 271 -8.73 -13.41 -4.52
C PHE A 271 -9.96 -14.16 -4.99
N TYR A 272 -11.11 -13.84 -4.40
CA TYR A 272 -12.38 -14.48 -4.67
C TYR A 272 -12.80 -14.28 -6.12
N GLN A 273 -13.34 -15.35 -6.70
CA GLN A 273 -13.88 -15.43 -8.04
C GLN A 273 -15.10 -16.36 -8.01
N ASP A 274 -16.20 -15.97 -8.66
CA ASP A 274 -17.39 -16.82 -8.79
C ASP A 274 -17.01 -18.11 -9.56
N PRO A 275 -17.36 -19.31 -9.06
CA PRO A 275 -17.05 -20.57 -9.74
C PRO A 275 -17.59 -20.61 -11.18
N GLY A 276 -16.79 -21.15 -12.11
CA GLY A 276 -17.17 -21.30 -13.51
C GLY A 276 -17.06 -20.01 -14.35
N THR A 277 -16.61 -18.90 -13.77
CA THR A 277 -16.39 -17.65 -14.51
C THR A 277 -14.97 -17.54 -15.06
N LYS A 278 -14.75 -16.60 -15.99
CA LYS A 278 -13.43 -16.36 -16.58
C LYS A 278 -12.49 -15.79 -15.51
N PRO A 279 -11.23 -16.24 -15.41
CA PRO A 279 -10.26 -15.64 -14.49
C PRO A 279 -10.10 -14.13 -14.75
N ALA A 280 -10.15 -13.34 -13.68
CA ALA A 280 -9.87 -11.92 -13.75
C ALA A 280 -8.41 -11.65 -14.19
N ARG A 281 -8.21 -10.57 -14.96
CA ARG A 281 -6.89 -10.00 -15.17
C ARG A 281 -6.53 -9.11 -13.99
N ARG A 282 -5.37 -9.33 -13.37
CA ARG A 282 -4.92 -8.58 -12.19
C ARG A 282 -4.09 -7.38 -12.63
N ILE A 283 -4.78 -6.31 -13.01
CA ILE A 283 -4.18 -5.04 -13.45
C ILE A 283 -4.25 -4.06 -12.28
N TRP A 284 -3.11 -3.58 -11.78
CA TRP A 284 -3.07 -2.78 -10.56
C TRP A 284 -3.06 -1.28 -10.90
N SER A 285 -4.03 -0.54 -10.38
CA SER A 285 -4.19 0.90 -10.68
C SER A 285 -3.57 1.81 -9.62
N SER A 286 -3.16 1.26 -8.47
CA SER A 286 -2.40 1.98 -7.45
C SER A 286 -1.35 1.10 -6.80
N ILE A 287 -0.23 1.71 -6.44
CA ILE A 287 0.85 1.15 -5.63
C ILE A 287 1.19 2.20 -4.57
N ASN A 288 1.04 1.83 -3.30
CA ASN A 288 1.11 2.73 -2.15
C ASN A 288 2.22 2.29 -1.20
N VAL A 289 2.87 3.26 -0.57
CA VAL A 289 3.84 3.05 0.53
C VAL A 289 3.55 4.06 1.63
N GLY A 290 3.44 3.61 2.87
CA GLY A 290 3.22 4.50 4.00
C GLY A 290 2.45 3.81 5.11
N THR A 291 1.70 4.55 5.91
CA THR A 291 1.12 4.01 7.14
C THR A 291 -0.30 4.47 7.41
N GLU A 292 -1.03 3.54 8.01
CA GLU A 292 -2.27 3.73 8.71
C GLU A 292 -2.01 3.64 10.22
N ILE A 293 -2.25 4.75 10.93
CA ILE A 293 -2.20 4.78 12.39
C ILE A 293 -3.61 4.49 12.89
N TYR A 294 -3.81 3.36 13.56
CA TYR A 294 -5.08 2.99 14.18
C TYR A 294 -5.30 3.67 15.53
N VAL A 295 -6.55 3.65 15.99
CA VAL A 295 -7.00 4.31 17.23
C VAL A 295 -6.10 3.95 18.41
N SER A 296 -5.48 4.99 18.99
CA SER A 296 -4.62 4.94 20.17
C SER A 296 -5.17 5.85 21.28
N GLN A 297 -4.81 5.56 22.54
CA GLN A 297 -5.21 6.38 23.68
C GLN A 297 -4.48 7.74 23.74
N ALA A 298 -3.32 7.84 23.09
CA ALA A 298 -2.52 9.06 22.95
C ALA A 298 -2.24 9.35 21.46
N GLY A 299 -1.88 10.59 21.13
CA GLY A 299 -1.45 10.92 19.76
C GLY A 299 -0.16 10.17 19.42
N GLU A 300 -0.13 9.53 18.26
CA GLU A 300 1.01 8.76 17.75
C GLU A 300 1.63 9.48 16.56
N THR A 301 2.94 9.34 16.40
CA THR A 301 3.68 9.93 15.28
C THR A 301 4.42 8.86 14.48
N ALA A 302 4.26 8.91 13.16
CA ALA A 302 5.06 8.17 12.21
C ALA A 302 5.86 9.14 11.32
N GLU A 303 7.10 8.77 11.02
CA GLU A 303 8.01 9.52 10.15
C GLU A 303 8.82 8.54 9.31
N TRP A 304 8.88 8.77 8.00
CA TRP A 304 9.62 7.90 7.08
C TRP A 304 10.04 8.66 5.82
N THR A 305 10.99 8.11 5.08
CA THR A 305 11.35 8.58 3.75
C THR A 305 11.26 7.46 2.72
N VAL A 306 10.84 7.81 1.50
CA VAL A 306 10.86 6.93 0.34
C VAL A 306 11.70 7.58 -0.74
N SER A 307 12.64 6.84 -1.32
CA SER A 307 13.39 7.23 -2.52
C SER A 307 13.47 6.09 -3.53
N ASP A 308 13.98 6.37 -4.73
CA ASP A 308 14.22 5.36 -5.77
C ASP A 308 12.97 4.50 -6.08
N PHE A 309 11.80 5.14 -6.06
CA PHE A 309 10.50 4.47 -6.21
C PHE A 309 10.18 4.27 -7.70
N ASP A 310 10.52 3.09 -8.21
CA ASP A 310 10.33 2.69 -9.60
C ASP A 310 9.32 1.55 -9.72
N VAL A 311 8.41 1.66 -10.70
CA VAL A 311 7.49 0.58 -11.09
C VAL A 311 7.93 0.05 -12.45
N LEU A 312 8.44 -1.19 -12.48
CA LEU A 312 9.09 -1.78 -13.64
C LEU A 312 8.18 -2.86 -14.25
N VAL A 313 7.71 -2.65 -15.48
CA VAL A 313 6.84 -3.59 -16.19
C VAL A 313 7.64 -4.38 -17.23
N SER A 314 7.61 -5.71 -17.16
CA SER A 314 8.35 -6.57 -18.09
C SER A 314 7.84 -6.45 -19.53
N GLY A 315 8.77 -6.46 -20.49
CA GLY A 315 8.48 -6.35 -21.94
C GLY A 315 8.91 -5.04 -22.59
N GLU A 316 9.50 -4.10 -21.84
CA GLU A 316 10.18 -2.95 -22.44
C GLU A 316 11.66 -3.24 -22.64
N ALA A 317 12.10 -3.19 -23.89
CA ALA A 317 13.47 -2.83 -24.18
C ALA A 317 13.69 -1.43 -23.59
N THR A 318 14.69 -1.27 -22.72
CA THR A 318 15.20 0.04 -22.28
C THR A 318 15.13 1.03 -23.45
N PRO A 319 14.48 2.19 -23.30
CA PRO A 319 14.48 3.19 -24.36
C PRO A 319 15.93 3.50 -24.67
N LYS A 320 16.40 3.06 -25.86
CA LYS A 320 17.67 3.52 -26.40
C LYS A 320 17.58 5.04 -26.40
N GLY A 321 18.47 5.67 -25.64
CA GLY A 321 18.53 7.11 -25.48
C GLY A 321 18.29 7.81 -26.82
N LYS A 322 17.15 8.48 -26.93
CA LYS A 322 16.99 9.50 -27.95
C LYS A 322 17.71 10.72 -27.42
N GLY A 323 18.81 11.03 -28.09
CA GLY A 323 19.68 12.15 -27.79
C GLY A 323 18.91 13.45 -27.61
N SER A 324 19.38 14.19 -26.63
CA SER A 324 19.30 15.64 -26.48
C SER A 324 19.14 16.40 -27.80
N TYR A 325 18.14 17.27 -27.85
CA TYR A 325 18.26 18.65 -28.33
C TYR A 325 17.53 19.58 -27.36
#